data_AF-A0A364Y1M6-F1
#
_entry.id   AF-A0A364Y1M6-F1
#
_cell.length_a   1.000
_cell.length_b   1.000
_cell.length_c   1.000
_cell.angle_alpha   90.00
_cell.angle_beta   90.00
_cell.angle_gamma   90.00
#
_symmetry.space_group_name_H-M   'P 1'
#
loop_
_entity.id
_entity.type
_entity.pdbx_description
1 polymer ?
#
loop_
_entity_poly.entity_id
_entity_poly.type
_entity_poly.pdbx_seq_one_letter_code
_entity_poly.pdbx_strand_id
1 'polypeptide(L)'
;MKKLSWLFLMVLIPFACQEEREDVIDQSDLKEFTTETIKIIRNKNNGRLITTTGVNCEQSTTFVIAVPNVSEEGYGTVSVHAEEIVIDYDLSLSEWYLVNVKVYAGDCNAIPDPANFPYGQTYPMDNEVRAGSLSIPMSSLPDCGCIQIAVTIGRFSPINSELETVTSTSSTDYCNCDEPEEPEDPDDKNLRTQTPGGWGAPPNGDNPGVYLHANFAAAFPNGIVLGCDHTITLTSAHAVTNFLPQGGQPGALTKSYVNPVNTNKSSNNPKNVLASHVTALTLSTGFDSWDADFGDSSSNLINSTITSGTFEGWTVSEVLAEANKVLGGCASSYSASQLTEVLTAINECYVDGSTNTGFLQNQ
;
A
#
# COMPACT_ATOMS: atom_id res chain seq x y z
N MET A 1 55.97 44.00 -85.44
CA MET A 1 55.30 44.47 -84.20
C MET A 1 54.74 43.25 -83.49
N LYS A 2 54.99 43.11 -82.17
CA LYS A 2 54.16 42.51 -81.09
C LYS A 2 53.52 41.11 -81.36
N LYS A 3 53.44 40.14 -80.45
CA LYS A 3 53.64 40.03 -79.00
C LYS A 3 53.47 38.54 -78.65
N LEU A 4 54.02 38.13 -77.51
CA LEU A 4 53.71 36.92 -76.74
C LEU A 4 52.31 37.02 -76.10
N SER A 5 51.53 35.93 -75.98
CA SER A 5 50.56 35.70 -74.89
C SER A 5 49.95 34.29 -74.90
N TRP A 6 49.77 33.75 -73.68
CA TRP A 6 49.04 32.54 -73.27
C TRP A 6 47.53 32.52 -73.59
N LEU A 7 46.91 31.33 -73.59
CA LEU A 7 45.64 31.08 -72.87
C LEU A 7 45.32 29.56 -72.67
N PHE A 8 44.83 29.25 -71.47
CA PHE A 8 44.21 28.01 -70.99
C PHE A 8 42.76 27.87 -71.53
N LEU A 9 42.23 26.65 -71.73
CA LEU A 9 40.77 26.45 -71.72
C LEU A 9 40.32 25.04 -71.27
N MET A 10 39.39 25.09 -70.33
CA MET A 10 38.48 24.10 -69.71
C MET A 10 38.13 22.82 -70.49
N VAL A 11 37.95 21.73 -69.72
CA VAL A 11 37.10 20.60 -70.10
C VAL A 11 35.88 20.59 -69.17
N LEU A 12 34.70 20.77 -69.77
CA LEU A 12 33.37 20.53 -69.21
C LEU A 12 32.99 19.06 -69.44
N ILE A 13 32.48 18.37 -68.43
CA ILE A 13 31.59 17.20 -68.62
C ILE A 13 30.43 17.31 -67.61
N PRO A 14 29.16 17.17 -68.06
CA PRO A 14 27.97 17.39 -67.25
C PRO A 14 27.49 16.15 -66.49
N PHE A 15 26.61 16.43 -65.53
CA PHE A 15 25.83 15.56 -64.63
C PHE A 15 25.13 14.35 -65.29
N ALA A 16 25.09 13.24 -64.54
CA ALA A 16 23.91 12.37 -64.46
C ALA A 16 23.84 11.61 -63.10
N CYS A 17 22.75 11.87 -62.37
CA CYS A 17 22.07 11.13 -61.30
C CYS A 17 22.85 10.15 -60.40
N GLN A 18 22.92 10.52 -59.12
CA GLN A 18 23.26 9.64 -57.99
C GLN A 18 21.93 9.17 -57.37
N GLU A 19 21.71 7.85 -57.36
CA GLU A 19 20.57 7.20 -56.72
C GLU A 19 20.90 7.04 -55.22
N GLU A 20 19.96 7.45 -54.38
CA GLU A 20 20.05 7.46 -52.91
C GLU A 20 20.28 6.04 -52.39
N ARG A 21 21.36 5.85 -51.62
CA ARG A 21 21.54 4.66 -50.80
C ARG A 21 21.14 5.05 -49.39
N GLU A 22 19.99 4.57 -48.94
CA GLU A 22 19.60 4.60 -47.53
C GLU A 22 20.66 3.84 -46.73
N ASP A 23 21.45 4.57 -45.94
CA ASP A 23 22.30 3.95 -44.94
C ASP A 23 21.40 3.44 -43.81
N VAL A 24 21.11 2.15 -43.90
CA VAL A 24 20.48 1.34 -42.85
C VAL A 24 21.34 1.48 -41.59
N ILE A 25 20.76 2.06 -40.54
CA ILE A 25 21.36 2.12 -39.22
C ILE A 25 21.54 0.68 -38.74
N ASP A 26 22.79 0.26 -38.56
CA ASP A 26 23.14 -1.03 -38.00
C ASP A 26 22.73 -1.07 -36.52
N GLN A 27 21.71 -1.85 -36.20
CA GLN A 27 21.20 -2.04 -34.83
C GLN A 27 22.17 -2.82 -33.93
N SER A 28 23.36 -3.20 -34.41
CA SER A 28 24.29 -4.09 -33.69
C SER A 28 25.08 -3.43 -32.54
N ASP A 29 25.02 -2.10 -32.37
CA ASP A 29 25.79 -1.39 -31.32
C ASP A 29 24.98 -1.06 -30.06
N LEU A 30 23.71 -1.48 -29.98
CA LEU A 30 22.96 -1.43 -28.73
C LEU A 30 23.49 -2.52 -27.79
N LYS A 31 24.39 -2.14 -26.87
CA LYS A 31 24.80 -2.99 -25.75
C LYS A 31 23.55 -3.56 -25.09
N GLU A 32 23.47 -4.89 -25.03
CA GLU A 32 22.45 -5.62 -24.29
C GLU A 32 22.29 -4.98 -22.90
N PHE A 33 21.07 -4.55 -22.58
CA PHE A 33 20.71 -4.12 -21.23
C PHE A 33 20.94 -5.31 -20.29
N THR A 34 22.06 -5.33 -19.58
CA THR A 34 22.36 -6.40 -18.63
C THR A 34 21.41 -6.26 -17.45
N THR A 35 20.48 -7.20 -17.32
CA THR A 35 19.56 -7.31 -16.19
C THR A 35 20.35 -7.75 -14.96
N GLU A 36 21.00 -6.82 -14.26
CA GLU A 36 21.38 -7.08 -12.88
C GLU A 36 20.11 -7.44 -12.11
N THR A 37 20.17 -8.52 -11.32
CA THR A 37 18.96 -9.08 -10.72
C THR A 37 18.42 -8.11 -9.67
N ILE A 38 17.37 -7.39 -10.06
CA ILE A 38 16.58 -6.47 -9.25
C ILE A 38 16.18 -7.16 -7.95
N LYS A 39 16.58 -6.58 -6.81
CA LYS A 39 16.24 -7.09 -5.48
C LYS A 39 15.37 -6.09 -4.73
N ILE A 40 14.08 -6.15 -5.03
CA ILE A 40 13.04 -5.50 -4.23
C ILE A 40 12.75 -6.38 -3.01
N ILE A 41 12.85 -5.81 -1.82
CA ILE A 41 12.52 -6.47 -0.56
C ILE A 41 11.51 -5.62 0.21
N ARG A 42 10.72 -6.27 1.06
CA ARG A 42 9.91 -5.56 2.06
C ARG A 42 10.78 -5.20 3.26
N ASN A 43 10.85 -3.92 3.60
CA ASN A 43 11.52 -3.44 4.79
C ASN A 43 10.81 -3.99 6.04
N LYS A 44 11.56 -4.69 6.88
CA LYS A 44 11.01 -5.38 8.06
C LYS A 44 10.49 -4.43 9.15
N ASN A 45 10.91 -3.17 9.13
CA ASN A 45 10.58 -2.22 10.19
C ASN A 45 9.30 -1.44 9.92
N ASN A 46 8.96 -1.21 8.65
CA ASN A 46 7.82 -0.36 8.26
C ASN A 46 7.02 -0.91 7.08
N GLY A 47 7.27 -2.15 6.64
CA GLY A 47 6.48 -2.81 5.60
C GLY A 47 6.65 -2.25 4.19
N ARG A 48 7.47 -1.21 4.00
CA ARG A 48 7.67 -0.53 2.72
C ARG A 48 8.50 -1.34 1.74
N LEU A 49 8.17 -1.31 0.45
CA LEU A 49 9.02 -1.88 -0.60
C LEU A 49 10.28 -1.02 -0.79
N ILE A 50 11.44 -1.67 -0.81
CA ILE A 50 12.72 -1.02 -1.05
C ILE A 50 13.53 -1.83 -2.06
N THR A 51 14.29 -1.13 -2.90
CA THR A 51 15.34 -1.75 -3.71
C THR A 51 16.67 -1.72 -2.95
N THR A 52 17.41 -2.82 -3.02
CA THR A 52 18.76 -2.92 -2.44
C THR A 52 19.88 -2.59 -3.42
N THR A 53 19.52 -2.38 -4.70
CA THR A 53 20.42 -2.16 -5.82
C THR A 53 20.18 -0.83 -6.54
N GLY A 54 18.99 -0.24 -6.37
CA GLY A 54 18.61 1.02 -7.01
C GLY A 54 18.40 2.18 -6.03
N VAL A 55 17.47 3.07 -6.38
CA VAL A 55 17.20 4.33 -5.66
C VAL A 55 15.87 4.25 -4.91
N ASN A 56 15.88 4.43 -3.60
CA ASN A 56 14.64 4.55 -2.82
C ASN A 56 14.22 6.03 -2.71
N CYS A 57 12.99 6.29 -2.26
CA CYS A 57 12.50 7.63 -1.93
C CYS A 57 13.49 8.48 -1.13
N GLU A 58 13.56 9.75 -1.50
CA GLU A 58 14.49 10.77 -0.99
C GLU A 58 15.96 10.33 -1.08
N GLN A 59 16.28 9.45 -2.01
CA GLN A 59 17.64 9.10 -2.40
C GLN A 59 17.90 9.51 -3.85
N SER A 60 19.18 9.58 -4.18
CA SER A 60 19.64 9.79 -5.54
C SER A 60 20.81 8.87 -5.87
N THR A 61 20.99 8.61 -7.16
CA THR A 61 22.17 7.93 -7.71
C THR A 61 22.65 8.65 -8.95
N THR A 62 23.93 8.48 -9.29
CA THR A 62 24.53 9.07 -10.48
C THR A 62 24.81 8.01 -11.53
N PHE A 63 24.77 8.42 -12.80
CA PHE A 63 25.22 7.62 -13.93
C PHE A 63 26.14 8.44 -14.83
N VAL A 64 26.99 7.74 -15.58
CA VAL A 64 27.96 8.37 -16.47
C VAL A 64 27.38 8.46 -17.88
N ILE A 65 27.59 9.61 -18.53
CA ILE A 65 27.37 9.78 -19.96
C ILE A 65 28.73 9.62 -20.63
N ALA A 66 28.92 8.52 -21.37
CA ALA A 66 30.21 8.15 -21.93
C ALA A 66 30.19 8.07 -23.46
N VAL A 67 31.33 8.35 -24.08
CA VAL A 67 31.56 8.21 -25.52
C VAL A 67 32.49 7.01 -25.80
N PRO A 68 32.24 6.20 -26.84
CA PRO A 68 33.12 5.09 -27.20
C PRO A 68 34.57 5.54 -27.37
N ASN A 69 35.48 4.92 -26.62
CA ASN A 69 36.95 5.09 -26.71
C ASN A 69 37.54 6.44 -26.27
N VAL A 70 36.77 7.37 -25.69
CA VAL A 70 37.27 8.73 -25.41
C VAL A 70 37.35 9.03 -23.90
N SER A 71 36.23 9.08 -23.16
CA SER A 71 36.19 9.29 -21.69
C SER A 71 34.75 9.46 -21.18
N GLU A 72 34.60 9.63 -19.87
CA GLU A 72 33.40 10.19 -19.23
C GLU A 72 33.21 11.64 -19.73
N GLU A 73 32.10 11.94 -20.39
CA GLU A 73 31.81 13.30 -20.92
C GLU A 73 30.93 14.10 -19.97
N GLY A 74 30.10 13.42 -19.20
CA GLY A 74 29.28 14.06 -18.20
C GLY A 74 28.62 13.04 -17.29
N TYR A 75 27.71 13.53 -16.48
CA TYR A 75 26.97 12.72 -15.55
C TYR A 75 25.49 13.07 -15.60
N GLY A 76 24.66 12.12 -15.22
CA GLY A 76 23.29 12.40 -14.84
C GLY A 76 23.02 11.93 -13.42
N THR A 77 21.98 12.50 -12.82
CA THR A 77 21.54 12.13 -11.47
C THR A 77 20.07 11.75 -11.54
N VAL A 78 19.73 10.58 -11.01
CA VAL A 78 18.35 10.15 -10.80
C VAL A 78 18.01 10.38 -9.33
N SER A 79 16.98 11.18 -9.06
CA SER A 79 16.47 11.46 -7.72
C SER A 79 15.01 11.02 -7.63
N VAL A 80 14.67 10.27 -6.58
CA VAL A 80 13.30 9.82 -6.33
C VAL A 80 12.69 10.65 -5.21
N HIS A 81 11.64 11.40 -5.52
CA HIS A 81 10.87 12.18 -4.56
C HIS A 81 9.45 11.63 -4.43
N ALA A 82 8.67 12.21 -3.50
CA ALA A 82 7.29 11.78 -3.27
C ALA A 82 6.39 11.90 -4.51
N GLU A 83 6.48 13.01 -5.24
CA GLU A 83 5.55 13.30 -6.35
C GLU A 83 6.16 13.01 -7.73
N GLU A 84 7.48 12.84 -7.81
CA GLU A 84 8.18 12.73 -9.09
C GLU A 84 9.54 12.02 -8.98
N ILE A 85 9.98 11.48 -10.12
CA ILE A 85 11.37 11.12 -10.37
C ILE A 85 11.99 12.25 -11.19
N VAL A 86 13.09 12.81 -10.72
CA VAL A 86 13.83 13.86 -11.41
C VAL A 86 15.12 13.29 -11.96
N ILE A 87 15.39 13.55 -13.24
CA ILE A 87 16.63 13.15 -13.91
C ILE A 87 17.33 14.39 -14.43
N ASP A 88 18.44 14.73 -13.79
CA ASP A 88 19.29 15.86 -14.17
C ASP A 88 20.46 15.38 -15.04
N TYR A 89 20.88 16.21 -15.98
CA TYR A 89 22.00 15.95 -16.90
C TYR A 89 22.97 17.12 -16.86
N ASP A 90 24.28 16.83 -16.80
CA ASP A 90 25.34 17.83 -16.82
C ASP A 90 26.50 17.39 -17.73
N LEU A 91 26.69 18.16 -18.81
CA LEU A 91 27.77 18.10 -19.80
C LEU A 91 28.55 19.42 -19.83
N SER A 92 28.48 20.25 -18.78
CA SER A 92 29.08 21.59 -18.75
C SER A 92 30.60 21.60 -18.97
N LEU A 93 31.27 20.48 -18.69
CA LEU A 93 32.71 20.28 -18.89
C LEU A 93 33.05 19.58 -20.21
N SER A 94 32.05 19.12 -20.96
CA SER A 94 32.23 18.46 -22.25
C SER A 94 32.20 19.47 -23.38
N GLU A 95 32.77 19.10 -24.53
CA GLU A 95 32.53 19.76 -25.82
C GLU A 95 31.24 19.27 -26.50
N TRP A 96 30.68 18.15 -26.07
CA TRP A 96 29.40 17.61 -26.55
C TRP A 96 28.19 18.31 -25.93
N TYR A 97 27.08 18.34 -26.66
CA TYR A 97 25.80 18.91 -26.21
C TYR A 97 24.66 17.89 -26.34
N LEU A 98 23.60 18.09 -25.56
CA LEU A 98 22.40 17.26 -25.58
C LEU A 98 21.69 17.39 -26.94
N VAL A 99 21.32 16.24 -27.51
CA VAL A 99 20.51 16.16 -28.73
C VAL A 99 19.14 15.58 -28.39
N ASN A 100 19.12 14.44 -27.72
CA ASN A 100 17.89 13.78 -27.33
C ASN A 100 18.10 13.01 -26.02
N VAL A 101 17.09 13.07 -25.17
CA VAL A 101 17.01 12.29 -23.95
C VAL A 101 15.70 11.52 -24.02
N LYS A 102 15.77 10.21 -23.84
CA LYS A 102 14.61 9.31 -23.79
C LYS A 102 14.69 8.48 -22.53
N VAL A 103 13.56 8.36 -21.83
CA VAL A 103 13.45 7.65 -20.57
C VAL A 103 12.19 6.80 -20.54
N TYR A 104 12.36 5.56 -20.10
CA TYR A 104 11.29 4.71 -19.63
C TYR A 104 11.40 4.57 -18.11
N ALA A 105 10.28 4.74 -17.41
CA ALA A 105 10.14 4.39 -16.01
C ALA A 105 8.88 3.53 -15.88
N GLY A 106 8.97 2.35 -15.25
CA GLY A 106 7.83 1.45 -15.14
C GLY A 106 8.22 -0.01 -14.84
N ASP A 107 7.34 -0.94 -15.23
CA ASP A 107 7.52 -2.39 -15.01
C ASP A 107 8.77 -2.91 -15.72
N CYS A 108 9.70 -3.45 -14.94
CA CYS A 108 10.97 -4.00 -15.40
C CYS A 108 10.82 -5.19 -16.36
N ASN A 109 9.66 -5.84 -16.37
CA ASN A 109 9.38 -6.97 -17.25
C ASN A 109 8.76 -6.54 -18.59
N ALA A 110 8.40 -5.26 -18.74
CA ALA A 110 7.69 -4.72 -19.88
C ALA A 110 8.39 -3.48 -20.47
N ILE A 111 9.73 -3.49 -20.48
CA ILE A 111 10.54 -2.41 -21.05
C ILE A 111 10.33 -2.38 -22.58
N PRO A 112 9.81 -1.27 -23.15
CA PRO A 112 9.64 -1.12 -24.59
C PRO A 112 10.98 -0.89 -25.30
N ASP A 113 10.97 -0.90 -26.63
CA ASP A 113 12.13 -0.47 -27.42
C ASP A 113 12.52 0.99 -27.07
N PRO A 114 13.82 1.35 -26.94
CA PRO A 114 14.28 2.71 -26.64
C PRO A 114 13.71 3.80 -27.53
N ALA A 115 13.35 3.49 -28.79
CA ALA A 115 12.70 4.43 -29.69
C ALA A 115 11.32 4.90 -29.17
N ASN A 116 10.64 4.05 -28.38
CA ASN A 116 9.28 4.21 -27.87
C ASN A 116 9.20 4.59 -26.39
N PHE A 117 10.32 5.00 -25.79
CA PHE A 117 10.33 5.50 -24.42
C PHE A 117 9.38 6.70 -24.27
N PRO A 118 8.44 6.67 -23.30
CA PRO A 118 7.33 7.62 -23.23
C PRO A 118 7.74 9.00 -22.72
N TYR A 119 8.83 9.09 -21.96
CA TYR A 119 9.34 10.35 -21.43
C TYR A 119 10.59 10.77 -22.20
N GLY A 120 10.75 12.07 -22.43
CA GLY A 120 11.95 12.54 -23.11
C GLY A 120 11.89 14.00 -23.49
N GLN A 121 13.06 14.50 -23.89
CA GLN A 121 13.25 15.85 -24.41
C GLN A 121 14.16 15.81 -25.63
N THR A 122 13.86 16.64 -26.62
CA THR A 122 14.72 16.84 -27.79
C THR A 122 15.18 18.27 -27.79
N TYR A 123 16.49 18.46 -27.94
CA TYR A 123 17.13 19.75 -27.89
C TYR A 123 17.55 20.17 -29.32
N PRO A 124 17.23 21.41 -29.73
CA PRO A 124 17.75 21.94 -30.99
C PRO A 124 19.28 22.00 -30.95
N MET A 125 19.92 21.51 -32.02
CA MET A 125 21.38 21.44 -32.09
C MET A 125 22.05 22.82 -32.08
N ASP A 126 21.39 23.84 -32.62
CA ASP A 126 21.92 25.22 -32.69
C ASP A 126 22.06 25.89 -31.32
N ASN A 127 21.44 25.33 -30.27
CA ASN A 127 21.44 25.91 -28.93
C ASN A 127 22.56 25.35 -28.03
N GLU A 128 23.29 24.31 -28.48
CA GLU A 128 24.36 23.64 -27.74
C GLU A 128 24.05 23.45 -26.23
N VAL A 129 22.88 22.85 -25.93
CA VAL A 129 22.42 22.70 -24.54
C VAL A 129 23.28 21.68 -23.81
N ARG A 130 23.92 22.08 -22.70
CA ARG A 130 24.84 21.23 -21.92
C ARG A 130 24.31 20.81 -20.55
N ALA A 131 23.11 21.26 -20.18
CA ALA A 131 22.46 20.83 -18.95
C ALA A 131 20.95 20.81 -19.13
N GLY A 132 20.28 19.94 -18.41
CA GLY A 132 18.82 19.79 -18.48
C GLY A 132 18.29 18.99 -17.31
N SER A 133 16.97 18.97 -17.19
CA SER A 133 16.25 18.20 -16.18
C SER A 133 14.97 17.64 -16.77
N LEU A 134 14.63 16.40 -16.44
CA LEU A 134 13.40 15.73 -16.82
C LEU A 134 12.68 15.23 -15.57
N SER A 135 11.45 15.70 -15.36
CA SER A 135 10.56 15.22 -14.31
C SER A 135 9.57 14.19 -14.86
N ILE A 136 9.41 13.08 -14.13
CA ILE A 136 8.42 12.04 -14.41
C ILE A 136 7.47 11.95 -13.22
N PRO A 137 6.16 12.22 -13.39
CA PRO A 137 5.20 12.15 -12.29
C PRO A 137 5.09 10.76 -11.69
N MET A 138 5.24 10.64 -10.38
CA MET A 138 5.14 9.37 -9.66
C MET A 138 3.74 8.75 -9.80
N SER A 139 2.70 9.58 -9.93
CA SER A 139 1.31 9.16 -10.15
C SER A 139 1.08 8.38 -11.45
N SER A 140 2.04 8.36 -12.37
CA SER A 140 1.99 7.60 -13.62
C SER A 140 2.75 6.28 -13.56
N LEU A 141 3.32 5.93 -12.40
CA LEU A 141 4.29 4.86 -12.24
C LEU A 141 3.86 3.84 -11.17
N PRO A 142 4.32 2.58 -11.26
CA PRO A 142 4.16 1.61 -10.17
C PRO A 142 5.05 1.95 -8.96
N ASP A 143 4.73 1.37 -7.79
CA ASP A 143 5.42 1.60 -6.52
C ASP A 143 6.93 1.36 -6.59
N CYS A 144 7.32 0.30 -7.27
CA CYS A 144 8.71 0.03 -7.61
C CYS A 144 8.78 -0.40 -9.07
N GLY A 145 9.87 -0.05 -9.73
CA GLY A 145 10.11 -0.37 -11.12
C GLY A 145 11.56 -0.14 -11.53
N CYS A 146 11.79 -0.04 -12.82
CA CYS A 146 13.08 0.33 -13.38
C CYS A 146 12.98 1.62 -14.18
N ILE A 147 14.12 2.27 -14.29
CA ILE A 147 14.36 3.45 -15.10
C ILE A 147 15.38 3.04 -16.14
N GLN A 148 15.05 3.23 -17.42
CA GLN A 148 15.95 3.06 -18.55
C GLN A 148 16.15 4.42 -19.21
N ILE A 149 17.41 4.82 -19.35
CA ILE A 149 17.79 6.14 -19.82
C ILE A 149 18.62 5.97 -21.08
N ALA A 150 18.28 6.70 -22.13
CA ALA A 150 19.07 6.85 -23.34
C ALA A 150 19.35 8.33 -23.58
N VAL A 151 20.61 8.72 -23.45
CA VAL A 151 21.08 10.09 -23.69
C VAL A 151 21.87 10.11 -24.99
N THR A 152 21.31 10.76 -26.01
CA THR A 152 22.01 11.10 -27.25
C THR A 152 22.66 12.46 -27.13
N ILE A 153 23.98 12.49 -27.27
CA ILE A 153 24.78 13.71 -27.34
C ILE A 153 25.33 13.89 -28.75
N GLY A 154 25.62 15.13 -29.12
CA GLY A 154 26.16 15.48 -30.43
C GLY A 154 27.28 16.51 -30.36
N ARG A 155 28.10 16.51 -31.40
CA ARG A 155 29.08 17.57 -31.68
C ARG A 155 29.31 17.68 -33.19
N PHE A 156 29.75 18.84 -33.66
CA PHE A 156 30.29 18.96 -35.01
C PHE A 156 31.77 18.60 -35.02
N SER A 157 32.16 17.64 -35.85
CA SER A 157 33.53 17.19 -35.96
C SER A 157 34.43 18.32 -36.47
N PRO A 158 35.57 18.60 -35.81
CA PRO A 158 36.49 19.64 -36.26
C PRO A 158 37.24 19.26 -37.54
N ILE A 159 37.19 17.98 -37.96
CA ILE A 159 37.97 17.47 -39.09
C ILE A 159 37.17 17.55 -40.40
N ASN A 160 35.92 17.09 -40.40
CA ASN A 160 35.09 17.00 -41.60
C ASN A 160 33.83 17.88 -41.55
N SER A 161 33.58 18.59 -40.44
CA SER A 161 32.37 19.41 -40.24
C SER A 161 31.05 18.61 -40.34
N GLU A 162 31.12 17.30 -40.13
CA GLU A 162 29.94 16.44 -40.03
C GLU A 162 29.47 16.37 -38.58
N LEU A 163 28.16 16.17 -38.40
CA LEU A 163 27.58 15.95 -37.08
C LEU A 163 27.90 14.53 -36.62
N GLU A 164 28.57 14.42 -35.48
CA GLU A 164 28.77 13.16 -34.77
C GLU A 164 27.75 13.06 -33.65
N THR A 165 27.04 11.93 -33.54
CA THR A 165 26.13 11.65 -32.43
C THR A 165 26.47 10.33 -31.76
N VAL A 166 26.26 10.27 -30.45
CA VAL A 166 26.54 9.10 -29.63
C VAL A 166 25.41 8.94 -28.62
N THR A 167 24.93 7.70 -28.46
CA THR A 167 23.92 7.36 -27.44
C THR A 167 24.57 6.60 -26.30
N SER A 168 24.47 7.14 -25.09
CA SER A 168 24.84 6.47 -23.84
C SER A 168 23.57 5.97 -23.16
N THR A 169 23.56 4.71 -22.73
CA THR A 169 22.44 4.12 -21.98
C THR A 169 22.80 3.89 -20.52
N SER A 170 21.81 4.00 -19.64
CA SER A 170 21.94 3.70 -18.21
C SER A 170 20.64 3.10 -17.68
N SER A 171 20.74 2.28 -16.64
CA SER A 171 19.60 1.64 -16.00
C SER A 171 19.73 1.66 -14.48
N THR A 172 18.63 1.91 -13.77
CA THR A 172 18.55 1.75 -12.32
C THR A 172 17.15 1.32 -11.91
N ASP A 173 17.02 0.66 -10.76
CA ASP A 173 15.72 0.42 -10.15
C ASP A 173 15.30 1.62 -9.29
N TYR A 174 14.01 1.75 -9.04
CA TYR A 174 13.48 2.71 -8.07
C TYR A 174 12.36 2.10 -7.21
N CYS A 175 12.15 2.68 -6.04
CA CYS A 175 10.96 2.50 -5.22
C CYS A 175 10.48 3.84 -4.67
N ASN A 176 9.19 4.13 -4.84
CA ASN A 176 8.54 5.40 -4.52
C ASN A 176 8.45 5.67 -3.01
N CYS A 177 7.86 6.80 -2.64
CA CYS A 177 7.72 7.23 -1.24
C CYS A 177 6.51 6.64 -0.53
N ASP A 178 5.69 5.87 -1.22
CA ASP A 178 4.45 5.39 -0.66
C ASP A 178 4.78 4.49 0.53
N GLU A 179 4.16 4.84 1.67
CA GLU A 179 4.01 3.89 2.75
C GLU A 179 3.20 2.72 2.19
N PRO A 180 3.44 1.48 2.64
CA PRO A 180 2.62 0.37 2.17
C PRO A 180 1.17 0.81 2.35
N GLU A 181 0.41 0.86 1.25
CA GLU A 181 -1.03 0.79 1.39
C GLU A 181 -1.25 -0.47 2.21
N GLU A 182 -1.67 -0.30 3.47
CA GLU A 182 -2.25 -1.43 4.20
C GLU A 182 -3.29 -1.96 3.24
N PRO A 183 -3.23 -3.25 2.86
CA PRO A 183 -4.14 -3.77 1.87
C PRO A 183 -5.53 -3.39 2.37
N GLU A 184 -6.22 -2.52 1.63
CA GLU A 184 -7.64 -2.30 1.87
C GLU A 184 -8.27 -3.65 1.54
N ASP A 185 -8.42 -4.47 2.57
CA ASP A 185 -9.22 -5.68 2.50
C ASP A 185 -10.65 -5.22 2.21
N PRO A 186 -11.21 -5.50 1.03
CA PRO A 186 -12.58 -5.14 0.73
C PRO A 186 -13.59 -5.79 1.69
N ASP A 187 -13.19 -6.74 2.55
CA ASP A 187 -14.02 -7.32 3.61
C ASP A 187 -13.91 -6.63 4.99
N ASP A 188 -12.98 -5.69 5.22
CA ASP A 188 -12.75 -5.09 6.56
C ASP A 188 -13.58 -3.82 6.85
N LYS A 189 -14.38 -3.33 5.90
CA LYS A 189 -15.23 -2.14 6.12
C LYS A 189 -16.59 -2.42 6.74
N ASN A 190 -16.90 -3.69 7.04
CA ASN A 190 -18.30 -4.07 7.11
C ASN A 190 -18.72 -5.02 8.26
N LEU A 191 -17.81 -5.42 9.15
CA LEU A 191 -18.25 -6.11 10.36
C LEU A 191 -19.03 -5.17 11.28
N ARG A 192 -19.86 -5.72 12.16
CA ARG A 192 -20.59 -4.93 13.14
C ARG A 192 -20.41 -5.45 14.56
N THR A 193 -19.93 -4.57 15.42
CA THR A 193 -19.91 -4.79 16.87
C THR A 193 -20.75 -3.74 17.55
N GLN A 194 -21.02 -3.96 18.84
CA GLN A 194 -21.74 -3.00 19.66
C GLN A 194 -21.20 -3.00 21.09
N THR A 195 -21.15 -1.81 21.67
CA THR A 195 -20.77 -1.69 23.08
C THR A 195 -21.85 -2.27 24.00
N PRO A 196 -21.52 -2.65 25.24
CA PRO A 196 -22.53 -3.04 26.22
C PRO A 196 -23.58 -1.94 26.46
N GLY A 197 -23.18 -0.67 26.37
CA GLY A 197 -24.09 0.46 26.46
C GLY A 197 -25.09 0.53 25.30
N GLY A 198 -24.64 0.24 24.08
CA GLY A 198 -25.50 0.18 22.89
C GLY A 198 -26.59 -0.88 23.00
N TRP A 199 -26.21 -2.12 23.36
CA TRP A 199 -27.17 -3.20 23.58
C TRP A 199 -28.10 -2.98 24.79
N GLY A 200 -27.60 -2.31 25.83
CA GLY A 200 -28.35 -1.98 27.03
C GLY A 200 -29.30 -0.77 26.88
N ALA A 201 -29.24 -0.05 25.77
CA ALA A 201 -30.05 1.15 25.58
C ALA A 201 -31.55 0.80 25.45
N PRO A 202 -32.46 1.60 26.03
CA PRO A 202 -33.89 1.49 25.75
C PRO A 202 -34.15 1.61 24.24
N PRO A 203 -34.96 0.71 23.63
CA PRO A 203 -35.24 0.76 22.19
C PRO A 203 -35.84 2.10 21.76
N ASN A 204 -35.13 2.85 20.92
CA ASN A 204 -35.60 4.13 20.38
C ASN A 204 -34.90 4.48 19.06
N GLY A 205 -35.66 4.98 18.08
CA GLY A 205 -35.12 5.34 16.77
C GLY A 205 -34.48 4.13 16.08
N ASP A 206 -33.22 4.29 15.67
CA ASP A 206 -32.44 3.25 15.00
C ASP A 206 -31.31 2.70 15.90
N ASN A 207 -31.44 2.82 17.22
CA ASN A 207 -30.40 2.38 18.14
C ASN A 207 -30.30 0.84 18.22
N PRO A 208 -29.17 0.28 18.72
CA PRO A 208 -28.97 -1.17 18.77
C PRO A 208 -30.02 -1.91 19.63
N GLY A 209 -30.61 -1.23 20.62
CA GLY A 209 -31.72 -1.76 21.41
C GLY A 209 -32.95 -2.10 20.57
N VAL A 210 -33.24 -1.35 19.51
CA VAL A 210 -34.35 -1.68 18.57
C VAL A 210 -34.07 -2.98 17.83
N TYR A 211 -32.87 -3.12 17.26
CA TYR A 211 -32.46 -4.34 16.57
C TYR A 211 -32.49 -5.56 17.51
N LEU A 212 -31.95 -5.41 18.73
CA LEU A 212 -31.98 -6.44 19.76
C LEU A 212 -33.41 -6.92 20.04
N HIS A 213 -34.36 -6.02 20.28
CA HIS A 213 -35.74 -6.39 20.61
C HIS A 213 -36.49 -7.00 19.43
N ALA A 214 -36.20 -6.57 18.20
CA ALA A 214 -36.80 -7.13 17.00
C ALA A 214 -36.35 -8.58 16.74
N ASN A 215 -35.07 -8.88 17.00
CA ASN A 215 -34.44 -10.08 16.46
C ASN A 215 -34.04 -11.13 17.51
N PHE A 216 -33.97 -10.78 18.81
CA PHE A 216 -33.45 -11.68 19.84
C PHE A 216 -34.14 -13.05 19.89
N ALA A 217 -35.47 -13.10 19.78
CA ALA A 217 -36.20 -14.37 19.88
C ALA A 217 -35.89 -15.31 18.70
N ALA A 218 -35.53 -14.77 17.54
CA ALA A 218 -35.16 -15.55 16.36
C ALA A 218 -33.70 -15.98 16.41
N ALA A 219 -32.78 -15.08 16.77
CA ALA A 219 -31.35 -15.37 16.88
C ALA A 219 -31.01 -16.24 18.11
N PHE A 220 -31.73 -16.07 19.21
CA PHE A 220 -31.51 -16.74 20.50
C PHE A 220 -32.80 -17.37 21.03
N PRO A 221 -33.35 -18.39 20.35
CA PRO A 221 -34.65 -18.99 20.71
C PRO A 221 -34.67 -19.62 22.10
N ASN A 222 -33.51 -20.01 22.63
CA ASN A 222 -33.34 -20.57 23.98
C ASN A 222 -32.78 -19.54 24.99
N GLY A 223 -32.68 -18.26 24.59
CA GLY A 223 -31.92 -17.25 25.30
C GLY A 223 -30.41 -17.46 25.21
N ILE A 224 -29.68 -16.75 26.05
CA ILE A 224 -28.21 -16.78 26.12
C ILE A 224 -27.78 -17.29 27.48
N VAL A 225 -26.78 -18.17 27.51
CA VAL A 225 -26.11 -18.66 28.72
C VAL A 225 -24.64 -18.31 28.63
N LEU A 226 -24.15 -17.56 29.63
CA LEU A 226 -22.77 -17.11 29.73
C LEU A 226 -22.11 -17.74 30.95
N GLY A 227 -20.82 -18.02 30.88
CA GLY A 227 -20.09 -18.71 31.94
C GLY A 227 -20.02 -20.22 31.74
N CYS A 228 -19.66 -20.92 32.82
CA CYS A 228 -19.47 -22.37 32.83
C CYS A 228 -19.96 -22.97 34.17
N ASP A 229 -19.11 -23.09 35.20
CA ASP A 229 -19.50 -23.60 36.54
C ASP A 229 -20.61 -22.75 37.18
N HIS A 230 -20.44 -21.44 37.08
CA HIS A 230 -21.47 -20.45 37.36
C HIS A 230 -21.89 -19.74 36.08
N THR A 231 -23.17 -19.40 35.99
CA THR A 231 -23.75 -18.90 34.75
C THR A 231 -24.57 -17.64 34.91
N ILE A 232 -24.67 -16.84 33.85
CA ILE A 232 -25.72 -15.84 33.67
C ILE A 232 -26.62 -16.33 32.53
N THR A 233 -27.93 -16.45 32.80
CA THR A 233 -28.93 -16.77 31.78
C THR A 233 -29.79 -15.55 31.49
N LEU A 234 -29.84 -15.14 30.22
CA LEU A 234 -30.67 -14.04 29.71
C LEU A 234 -31.72 -14.62 28.76
N THR A 235 -32.98 -14.54 29.15
CA THR A 235 -34.07 -15.27 28.46
C THR A 235 -34.81 -14.43 27.41
N SER A 236 -34.55 -13.13 27.32
CA SER A 236 -35.21 -12.23 26.38
C SER A 236 -34.38 -10.97 26.12
N ALA A 237 -34.70 -10.25 25.04
CA ALA A 237 -34.16 -8.92 24.78
C ALA A 237 -34.37 -7.96 25.95
N HIS A 238 -35.53 -8.01 26.61
CA HIS A 238 -35.78 -7.17 27.79
C HIS A 238 -34.89 -7.53 28.99
N ALA A 239 -34.56 -8.82 29.17
CA ALA A 239 -33.60 -9.24 30.18
C ALA A 239 -32.19 -8.70 29.85
N VAL A 240 -31.79 -8.69 28.58
CA VAL A 240 -30.54 -8.08 28.13
C VAL A 240 -30.52 -6.58 28.42
N THR A 241 -31.55 -5.83 28.02
CA THR A 241 -31.65 -4.38 28.26
C THR A 241 -31.61 -4.04 29.75
N ASN A 242 -32.28 -4.82 30.60
CA ASN A 242 -32.23 -4.59 32.04
C ASN A 242 -30.88 -4.99 32.65
N PHE A 243 -30.16 -5.90 32.02
CA PHE A 243 -28.86 -6.37 32.48
C PHE A 243 -27.72 -5.43 32.08
N LEU A 244 -27.71 -4.90 30.86
CA LEU A 244 -26.61 -4.12 30.32
C LEU A 244 -26.81 -2.60 30.46
N PRO A 245 -25.70 -1.81 30.50
CA PRO A 245 -24.33 -2.27 30.76
C PRO A 245 -24.14 -2.68 32.23
N GLN A 246 -23.11 -3.46 32.55
CA GLN A 246 -22.70 -3.74 33.93
C GLN A 246 -21.40 -3.00 34.27
N GLY A 247 -21.36 -2.37 35.45
CA GLY A 247 -20.12 -1.84 36.03
C GLY A 247 -19.53 -2.78 37.08
N GLY A 248 -18.57 -2.31 37.88
CA GLY A 248 -17.92 -3.08 38.94
C GLY A 248 -16.59 -3.70 38.53
N GLN A 249 -16.02 -4.53 39.39
CA GLN A 249 -14.72 -5.16 39.14
C GLN A 249 -14.88 -6.39 38.23
N PRO A 250 -13.95 -6.62 37.29
CA PRO A 250 -13.97 -7.85 36.51
C PRO A 250 -13.60 -9.04 37.40
N GLY A 251 -14.34 -10.15 37.27
CA GLY A 251 -14.08 -11.34 38.08
C GLY A 251 -14.93 -12.54 37.71
N ALA A 252 -14.64 -13.68 38.33
CA ALA A 252 -15.48 -14.86 38.25
C ALA A 252 -16.79 -14.66 39.01
N LEU A 253 -17.86 -15.26 38.52
CA LEU A 253 -19.12 -15.37 39.24
C LEU A 253 -18.96 -16.26 40.47
N THR A 254 -19.73 -15.99 41.52
CA THR A 254 -19.75 -16.80 42.76
C THR A 254 -21.04 -17.60 42.93
N LYS A 255 -21.97 -17.43 41.99
CA LYS A 255 -23.25 -18.15 41.87
C LYS A 255 -23.81 -17.93 40.47
N SER A 256 -24.81 -18.72 40.08
CA SER A 256 -25.57 -18.49 38.85
C SER A 256 -26.67 -17.43 39.03
N TYR A 257 -26.98 -16.72 37.94
CA TYR A 257 -27.98 -15.68 37.86
C TYR A 257 -28.94 -15.97 36.69
N VAL A 258 -30.23 -15.71 36.90
CA VAL A 258 -31.24 -15.75 35.84
C VAL A 258 -31.85 -14.35 35.74
N ASN A 259 -31.81 -13.78 34.53
CA ASN A 259 -32.22 -12.41 34.22
C ASN A 259 -31.75 -11.38 35.28
N PRO A 260 -30.44 -11.29 35.56
CA PRO A 260 -29.91 -10.25 36.43
C PRO A 260 -30.21 -8.84 35.92
N VAL A 261 -30.23 -7.87 36.82
CA VAL A 261 -30.60 -6.48 36.50
C VAL A 261 -29.52 -5.50 36.97
N ASN A 262 -29.22 -4.48 36.18
CA ASN A 262 -28.29 -3.41 36.54
C ASN A 262 -28.98 -2.37 37.44
N THR A 263 -29.23 -2.76 38.69
CA THR A 263 -29.59 -1.79 39.73
C THR A 263 -28.82 -2.09 41.00
N ASN A 264 -28.20 -1.06 41.56
CA ASN A 264 -27.37 -1.18 42.76
C ASN A 264 -28.15 -1.68 44.00
N LYS A 265 -29.49 -1.61 43.95
CA LYS A 265 -30.40 -2.05 45.01
C LYS A 265 -30.83 -3.52 44.89
N SER A 266 -30.53 -4.19 43.77
CA SER A 266 -30.92 -5.60 43.56
C SER A 266 -29.83 -6.54 44.07
N SER A 267 -30.25 -7.59 44.79
CA SER A 267 -29.40 -8.75 45.12
C SER A 267 -29.19 -9.70 43.93
N ASN A 268 -29.94 -9.50 42.85
CA ASN A 268 -29.80 -10.15 41.54
C ASN A 268 -29.00 -9.26 40.57
N ASN A 269 -27.95 -8.62 41.06
CA ASN A 269 -27.03 -7.81 40.26
C ASN A 269 -25.60 -8.32 40.50
N PRO A 270 -24.91 -8.88 39.48
CA PRO A 270 -23.55 -9.37 39.63
C PRO A 270 -22.51 -8.25 39.76
N LYS A 271 -22.78 -7.03 39.28
CA LYS A 271 -21.84 -5.89 39.29
C LYS A 271 -20.46 -6.28 38.74
N ASN A 272 -20.48 -6.83 37.53
CA ASN A 272 -19.31 -7.42 36.89
C ASN A 272 -19.14 -6.89 35.46
N VAL A 273 -18.11 -6.09 35.24
CA VAL A 273 -17.81 -5.50 33.93
C VAL A 273 -17.39 -6.55 32.89
N LEU A 274 -16.74 -7.65 33.30
CA LEU A 274 -16.44 -8.76 32.38
C LEU A 274 -17.73 -9.36 31.83
N ALA A 275 -18.74 -9.55 32.69
CA ALA A 275 -20.04 -10.05 32.25
C ALA A 275 -20.72 -9.11 31.24
N SER A 276 -20.53 -7.79 31.40
CA SER A 276 -20.99 -6.77 30.45
C SER A 276 -20.46 -7.03 29.04
N HIS A 277 -19.13 -7.14 28.92
CA HIS A 277 -18.45 -7.26 27.63
C HIS A 277 -18.59 -8.65 27.01
N VAL A 278 -18.63 -9.72 27.82
CA VAL A 278 -18.93 -11.08 27.33
C VAL A 278 -20.33 -11.12 26.71
N THR A 279 -21.32 -10.50 27.35
CA THR A 279 -22.69 -10.45 26.81
C THR A 279 -22.74 -9.67 25.51
N ALA A 280 -22.11 -8.49 25.46
CA ALA A 280 -22.10 -7.66 24.26
C ALA A 280 -21.49 -8.40 23.05
N LEU A 281 -20.36 -9.08 23.24
CA LEU A 281 -19.72 -9.83 22.17
C LEU A 281 -20.53 -11.07 21.77
N THR A 282 -21.16 -11.74 22.72
CA THR A 282 -22.05 -12.88 22.44
C THR A 282 -23.24 -12.45 21.57
N LEU A 283 -23.78 -11.25 21.81
CA LEU A 283 -24.85 -10.68 20.99
C LEU A 283 -24.35 -10.35 19.59
N SER A 284 -23.23 -9.63 19.46
CA SER A 284 -22.67 -9.26 18.15
C SER A 284 -22.34 -10.50 17.31
N THR A 285 -21.60 -11.46 17.86
CA THR A 285 -21.26 -12.71 17.13
C THR A 285 -22.48 -13.58 16.82
N GLY A 286 -23.46 -13.64 17.72
CA GLY A 286 -24.67 -14.43 17.49
C GLY A 286 -25.62 -13.81 16.47
N PHE A 287 -25.73 -12.48 16.42
CA PHE A 287 -26.52 -11.80 15.38
C PHE A 287 -25.84 -11.85 14.02
N ASP A 288 -24.52 -11.63 13.98
CA ASP A 288 -23.70 -11.75 12.78
C ASP A 288 -23.84 -13.15 12.12
N SER A 289 -23.83 -14.21 12.94
CA SER A 289 -24.05 -15.57 12.45
C SER A 289 -25.49 -15.88 12.02
N TRP A 290 -26.49 -15.11 12.49
CA TRP A 290 -27.91 -15.38 12.25
C TRP A 290 -28.48 -14.56 11.09
N ASP A 291 -28.07 -13.30 10.99
CA ASP A 291 -28.53 -12.33 10.00
C ASP A 291 -27.35 -11.91 9.14
N ALA A 292 -27.35 -12.37 7.89
CA ALA A 292 -26.30 -12.05 6.92
C ALA A 292 -26.22 -10.54 6.59
N ASP A 293 -27.27 -9.77 6.91
CA ASP A 293 -27.30 -8.32 6.74
C ASP A 293 -27.04 -7.57 8.08
N PHE A 294 -26.58 -8.28 9.13
CA PHE A 294 -26.28 -7.66 10.42
C PHE A 294 -25.12 -6.66 10.32
N GLY A 295 -24.07 -7.08 9.62
CA GLY A 295 -23.01 -6.25 9.04
C GLY A 295 -22.92 -6.53 7.55
N ASP A 296 -22.23 -5.69 6.80
CA ASP A 296 -22.11 -5.81 5.35
C ASP A 296 -20.94 -6.76 4.92
N SER A 297 -20.28 -7.44 5.87
CA SER A 297 -19.06 -8.24 5.63
C SER A 297 -19.44 -9.63 5.17
N SER A 298 -18.64 -10.21 4.26
CA SER A 298 -18.86 -11.59 3.83
C SER A 298 -18.28 -12.63 4.79
N SER A 299 -17.43 -12.21 5.74
CA SER A 299 -16.86 -13.03 6.80
C SER A 299 -17.55 -12.81 8.14
N ASN A 300 -17.62 -13.86 8.96
CA ASN A 300 -18.22 -13.77 10.30
C ASN A 300 -17.21 -13.20 11.31
N LEU A 301 -17.67 -12.31 12.19
CA LEU A 301 -16.93 -11.69 13.30
C LEU A 301 -16.20 -12.71 14.17
N ILE A 302 -16.78 -13.90 14.35
CA ILE A 302 -16.19 -14.94 15.20
C ILE A 302 -14.85 -15.48 14.64
N ASN A 303 -14.62 -15.33 13.34
CA ASN A 303 -13.42 -15.78 12.65
C ASN A 303 -12.31 -14.72 12.62
N SER A 304 -12.64 -13.46 12.89
CA SER A 304 -11.66 -12.38 12.87
C SER A 304 -10.57 -12.61 13.92
N THR A 305 -9.34 -12.26 13.56
CA THR A 305 -8.15 -12.41 14.39
C THR A 305 -7.72 -11.09 15.01
N ILE A 306 -7.23 -11.15 16.24
CA ILE A 306 -6.73 -9.99 16.98
C ILE A 306 -5.35 -9.61 16.46
N THR A 307 -5.14 -8.33 16.16
CA THR A 307 -3.91 -7.83 15.50
C THR A 307 -2.81 -7.41 16.47
N SER A 308 -3.12 -7.27 17.77
CA SER A 308 -2.13 -6.80 18.75
C SER A 308 -2.44 -7.20 20.19
N GLY A 309 -1.42 -7.13 21.05
CA GLY A 309 -1.55 -7.30 22.50
C GLY A 309 -1.44 -8.76 22.96
N THR A 310 -1.91 -9.04 24.18
CA THR A 310 -1.73 -10.36 24.82
C THR A 310 -2.38 -11.51 24.05
N PHE A 311 -3.41 -11.21 23.27
CA PHE A 311 -4.20 -12.18 22.50
C PHE A 311 -3.97 -12.03 20.99
N GLU A 312 -2.88 -11.40 20.56
CA GLU A 312 -2.52 -11.33 19.14
C GLU A 312 -2.51 -12.72 18.49
N GLY A 313 -3.13 -12.82 17.31
CA GLY A 313 -3.30 -14.06 16.55
C GLY A 313 -4.43 -14.97 17.04
N TRP A 314 -5.10 -14.66 18.16
CA TRP A 314 -6.31 -15.37 18.57
C TRP A 314 -7.51 -14.90 17.77
N THR A 315 -8.42 -15.81 17.50
CA THR A 315 -9.73 -15.49 16.94
C THR A 315 -10.67 -14.92 18.00
N VAL A 316 -11.67 -14.16 17.56
CA VAL A 316 -12.77 -13.69 18.43
C VAL A 316 -13.47 -14.87 19.11
N SER A 317 -13.62 -16.02 18.43
CA SER A 317 -14.16 -17.26 18.98
C SER A 317 -13.38 -17.74 20.21
N GLU A 318 -12.05 -17.81 20.09
CA GLU A 318 -11.19 -18.31 21.15
C GLU A 318 -11.20 -17.37 22.36
N VAL A 319 -11.17 -16.05 22.14
CA VAL A 319 -11.28 -15.06 23.21
C VAL A 319 -12.63 -15.12 23.91
N LEU A 320 -13.74 -15.24 23.16
CA LEU A 320 -15.07 -15.35 23.75
C LEU A 320 -15.21 -16.64 24.58
N ALA A 321 -14.67 -17.76 24.11
CA ALA A 321 -14.66 -19.02 24.85
C ALA A 321 -13.83 -18.91 26.14
N GLU A 322 -12.66 -18.31 26.08
CA GLU A 322 -11.79 -18.12 27.25
C GLU A 322 -12.41 -17.14 28.27
N ALA A 323 -13.06 -16.08 27.80
CA ALA A 323 -13.79 -15.16 28.65
C ALA A 323 -14.96 -15.81 29.39
N ASN A 324 -15.68 -16.73 28.73
CA ASN A 324 -16.72 -17.52 29.40
C ASN A 324 -16.16 -18.43 30.49
N LYS A 325 -14.97 -19.03 30.30
CA LYS A 325 -14.31 -19.82 31.36
C LYS A 325 -14.04 -18.95 32.59
N VAL A 326 -13.39 -17.80 32.40
CA VAL A 326 -13.03 -16.91 33.52
C VAL A 326 -14.27 -16.32 34.19
N LEU A 327 -15.26 -15.88 33.41
CA LEU A 327 -16.53 -15.40 33.95
C LEU A 327 -17.22 -16.48 34.78
N GLY A 328 -17.24 -17.71 34.29
CA GLY A 328 -17.92 -18.82 34.95
C GLY A 328 -17.18 -19.45 36.13
N GLY A 329 -15.92 -19.08 36.37
CA GLY A 329 -15.09 -19.66 37.43
C GLY A 329 -14.33 -20.92 37.05
N CYS A 330 -14.30 -21.29 35.77
CA CYS A 330 -13.47 -22.39 35.28
C CYS A 330 -11.99 -22.01 35.24
N ALA A 331 -11.13 -23.02 35.24
CA ALA A 331 -9.69 -22.83 35.14
C ALA A 331 -9.31 -22.10 33.84
N SER A 332 -8.49 -21.06 33.98
CA SER A 332 -7.90 -20.26 32.91
C SER A 332 -6.53 -19.77 33.35
N SER A 333 -5.64 -19.56 32.39
CA SER A 333 -4.34 -18.93 32.61
C SER A 333 -4.42 -17.39 32.55
N TYR A 334 -5.57 -16.82 32.18
CA TYR A 334 -5.76 -15.39 31.99
C TYR A 334 -6.59 -14.78 33.11
N SER A 335 -6.30 -13.53 33.43
CA SER A 335 -7.07 -12.78 34.43
C SER A 335 -8.36 -12.20 33.84
N ALA A 336 -9.34 -11.97 34.69
CA ALA A 336 -10.58 -11.30 34.30
C ALA A 336 -10.35 -9.90 33.73
N SER A 337 -9.33 -9.18 34.21
CA SER A 337 -8.97 -7.85 33.69
C SER A 337 -8.42 -7.93 32.27
N GLN A 338 -7.48 -8.84 31.98
CA GLN A 338 -6.94 -9.04 30.63
C GLN A 338 -8.05 -9.37 29.62
N LEU A 339 -8.98 -10.25 30.01
CA LEU A 339 -10.11 -10.61 29.16
C LEU A 339 -11.10 -9.45 28.99
N THR A 340 -11.32 -8.64 30.02
CA THR A 340 -12.16 -7.45 29.89
C THR A 340 -11.54 -6.45 28.91
N GLU A 341 -10.22 -6.21 29.00
CA GLU A 341 -9.51 -5.27 28.11
C GLU A 341 -9.62 -5.68 26.64
N VAL A 342 -9.34 -6.94 26.30
CA VAL A 342 -9.46 -7.42 24.91
C VAL A 342 -10.91 -7.42 24.43
N LEU A 343 -11.89 -7.79 25.26
CA LEU A 343 -13.29 -7.75 24.88
C LEU A 343 -13.79 -6.32 24.67
N THR A 344 -13.28 -5.34 25.43
CA THR A 344 -13.58 -3.92 25.20
C THR A 344 -13.10 -3.52 23.81
N ALA A 345 -11.83 -3.81 23.48
CA ALA A 345 -11.25 -3.48 22.18
C ALA A 345 -12.02 -4.15 21.02
N ILE A 346 -12.44 -5.41 21.17
CA ILE A 346 -13.29 -6.11 20.19
C ILE A 346 -14.65 -5.41 20.04
N ASN A 347 -15.37 -5.18 21.14
CA ASN A 347 -16.73 -4.61 21.10
C ASN A 347 -16.74 -3.18 20.53
N GLU A 348 -15.63 -2.46 20.67
CA GLU A 348 -15.46 -1.09 20.19
C GLU A 348 -14.84 -1.02 18.78
N CYS A 349 -14.44 -2.15 18.19
CA CYS A 349 -13.75 -2.17 16.90
C CYS A 349 -14.64 -1.68 15.76
N TYR A 350 -15.87 -2.20 15.67
CA TYR A 350 -16.82 -1.89 14.60
C TYR A 350 -18.18 -1.40 15.09
N VAL A 351 -18.17 -0.46 16.03
CA VAL A 351 -19.41 0.10 16.59
C VAL A 351 -20.32 0.61 15.47
N ASP A 352 -21.57 0.15 15.49
CA ASP A 352 -22.59 0.46 14.48
C ASP A 352 -22.24 0.07 13.04
N GLY A 353 -21.18 -0.73 12.82
CA GLY A 353 -20.67 -1.06 11.49
C GLY A 353 -20.07 0.15 10.75
N SER A 354 -19.72 1.21 11.48
CA SER A 354 -19.26 2.48 10.92
C SER A 354 -17.89 2.93 11.44
N THR A 355 -17.36 2.20 12.43
CA THR A 355 -16.02 2.39 12.99
C THR A 355 -15.15 1.22 12.55
N ASN A 356 -13.85 1.44 12.38
CA ASN A 356 -12.85 0.37 12.34
C ASN A 356 -11.59 0.89 13.04
N THR A 357 -11.19 0.23 14.13
CA THR A 357 -10.00 0.63 14.90
C THR A 357 -8.71 -0.07 14.46
N GLY A 358 -8.80 -1.02 13.53
CA GLY A 358 -7.69 -1.90 13.11
C GLY A 358 -7.33 -3.00 14.13
N PHE A 359 -8.14 -3.17 15.19
CA PHE A 359 -7.85 -4.15 16.24
C PHE A 359 -8.17 -5.60 15.82
N LEU A 360 -9.09 -5.75 14.87
CA LEU A 360 -9.44 -7.03 14.28
C LEU A 360 -9.02 -7.04 12.81
N GLN A 361 -8.66 -8.24 12.35
CA GLN A 361 -8.39 -8.52 10.95
C GLN A 361 -9.30 -9.67 10.51
N ASN A 362 -9.99 -9.49 9.39
CA ASN A 362 -10.80 -10.53 8.79
C ASN A 362 -9.93 -11.61 8.13
N GLN A 363 -10.46 -12.83 8.11
CA GLN A 363 -9.82 -14.02 7.57
C GLN A 363 -10.53 -14.47 6.29
#